data_AF-G2PHX1-F1
#
_entry.id   AF-G2PHX1-F1
#
_cell.length_a   1.000
_cell.length_b   1.000
_cell.length_c   1.000
_cell.angle_alpha   90.00
_cell.angle_beta   90.00
_cell.angle_gamma   90.00
#
_symmetry.space_group_name_H-M   'P 1'
#
loop_
_entity.id
_entity.type
_entity.pdbx_description
1 polymer ?
#
loop_
_entity_poly.entity_id
_entity_poly.type
_entity_poly.pdbx_seq_one_letter_code
_entity_poly.pdbx_strand_id
1 'polypeptide(L)'
;MAATRRKGSDRYNTIYKAAVQLPLGYLRCRIRGHKWSDEETVDPLTLNESRVWVECERCEAERYQDWTVRGQQKASGILYPRGYLISDLGILETADRNILRAVYLDIVRANSK
;
A
#
# COMPACT_ATOMS: atom_id res chain seq x y z
N MET A 1 21.12 -11.90 -34.26
CA MET A 1 19.68 -12.15 -34.05
C MET A 1 19.25 -11.45 -32.76
N ALA A 2 18.60 -10.29 -32.87
CA ALA A 2 18.12 -9.57 -31.69
C ALA A 2 16.83 -10.24 -31.21
N ALA A 3 16.84 -10.78 -29.98
CA ALA A 3 15.64 -11.28 -29.34
C ALA A 3 14.70 -10.08 -29.11
N THR A 4 13.58 -10.07 -29.82
CA THR A 4 12.50 -9.11 -29.60
C THR A 4 11.98 -9.30 -28.18
N ARG A 5 12.53 -8.56 -27.22
CA ARG A 5 12.07 -8.55 -25.82
C ARG A 5 10.58 -8.24 -25.83
N ARG A 6 9.74 -9.21 -25.45
CA ARG A 6 8.31 -8.99 -25.28
C ARG A 6 8.18 -8.02 -24.11
N LYS A 7 7.84 -6.76 -24.39
CA LYS A 7 7.64 -5.69 -23.39
C LYS A 7 6.79 -6.12 -22.18
N GLY A 8 5.90 -7.11 -22.35
CA GLY A 8 5.10 -7.71 -21.29
C GLY A 8 5.80 -8.73 -20.38
N SER A 9 6.79 -9.50 -20.86
CA SER A 9 7.50 -10.49 -20.01
C SER A 9 8.46 -9.80 -19.04
N ASP A 10 9.09 -8.71 -19.47
CA ASP A 10 10.04 -7.97 -18.65
C ASP A 10 9.31 -7.26 -17.52
N ARG A 11 8.17 -6.60 -17.82
CA ARG A 11 7.33 -5.99 -16.77
C ARG A 11 6.83 -7.03 -15.79
N TYR A 12 6.32 -8.17 -16.27
CA TYR A 12 5.87 -9.26 -15.40
C TYR A 12 6.96 -9.69 -14.42
N ASN A 13 8.17 -9.98 -14.92
CA ASN A 13 9.28 -10.43 -14.10
C ASN A 13 9.70 -9.38 -13.07
N THR A 14 9.69 -8.10 -13.42
CA THR A 14 10.00 -7.01 -12.48
C THR A 14 8.96 -6.93 -11.36
N ILE A 15 7.65 -6.95 -11.70
CA ILE A 15 6.58 -6.94 -10.69
C ILE A 15 6.67 -8.18 -9.79
N TYR A 16 6.84 -9.36 -10.39
CA TYR A 16 6.93 -10.62 -9.65
C TYR A 16 8.12 -10.60 -8.66
N LYS A 17 9.31 -10.22 -9.14
CA LYS A 17 10.51 -10.12 -8.28
C LYS A 17 10.32 -9.13 -7.14
N ALA A 18 9.68 -8.00 -7.38
CA ALA A 18 9.39 -7.05 -6.31
C ALA A 18 8.35 -7.62 -5.32
N ALA A 19 7.31 -8.27 -5.83
CA ALA A 19 6.23 -8.82 -5.03
C ALA A 19 6.72 -9.88 -4.03
N VAL A 20 7.60 -10.78 -4.45
CA VAL A 20 8.13 -11.84 -3.56
C VAL A 20 9.05 -11.31 -2.45
N GLN A 21 9.54 -10.06 -2.58
CA GLN A 21 10.34 -9.39 -1.56
C GLN A 21 9.50 -8.56 -0.59
N LEU A 22 8.21 -8.36 -0.87
CA LEU A 22 7.32 -7.62 0.02
C LEU A 22 6.88 -8.48 1.21
N PRO A 23 6.78 -7.89 2.42
CA PRO A 23 6.13 -8.54 3.54
C PRO A 23 4.71 -9.00 3.18
N LEU A 24 4.32 -10.18 3.68
CA LEU A 24 2.99 -10.75 3.40
C LEU A 24 1.85 -9.81 3.84
N GLY A 25 2.03 -9.07 4.94
CA GLY A 25 1.07 -8.05 5.39
C GLY A 25 0.84 -6.94 4.35
N TYR A 26 1.90 -6.50 3.66
CA TYR A 26 1.83 -5.46 2.64
C TYR A 26 1.10 -5.97 1.39
N LEU A 27 1.42 -7.18 0.93
CA LEU A 27 0.70 -7.83 -0.17
C LEU A 27 -0.78 -8.01 0.16
N ARG A 28 -1.08 -8.52 1.36
CA ARG A 28 -2.46 -8.71 1.85
C ARG A 28 -3.22 -7.39 1.83
N CYS A 29 -2.62 -6.31 2.34
CA CYS A 29 -3.24 -4.99 2.39
C CYS A 29 -3.48 -4.40 0.99
N ARG A 30 -2.54 -4.56 0.06
CA ARG A 30 -2.68 -4.10 -1.34
C ARG A 30 -3.84 -4.80 -2.08
N ILE A 31 -4.15 -6.03 -1.70
CA ILE A 31 -5.20 -6.84 -2.35
C ILE A 31 -6.57 -6.60 -1.70
N ARG A 32 -6.61 -6.56 -0.37
CA ARG A 32 -7.86 -6.48 0.41
C ARG A 32 -8.23 -5.05 0.84
N GLY A 33 -7.41 -4.07 0.52
CA GLY A 33 -7.52 -2.71 1.03
C GLY A 33 -6.98 -2.56 2.46
N HIS A 34 -6.77 -1.31 2.86
CA HIS A 34 -6.42 -0.95 4.23
C HIS A 34 -7.54 -1.32 5.19
N LYS A 35 -7.17 -1.82 6.37
CA LYS A 35 -8.06 -1.98 7.51
C LYS A 35 -7.56 -1.03 8.58
N TRP A 36 -8.19 0.13 8.66
CA TRP A 36 -7.86 1.16 9.64
C TRP A 36 -8.34 0.73 11.03
N SER A 37 -7.56 1.06 12.05
CA SER A 37 -7.93 0.88 13.45
C SER A 37 -9.10 1.79 13.82
N ASP A 38 -9.84 1.38 14.86
CA ASP A 38 -10.80 2.24 15.55
C ASP A 38 -10.10 3.14 16.60
N GLU A 39 -8.85 2.85 16.93
CA GLU A 39 -8.00 3.70 17.77
C GLU A 39 -7.49 4.89 16.95
N GLU A 40 -7.70 6.10 17.49
CA GLU A 40 -7.31 7.36 16.87
C GLU A 40 -6.31 8.10 17.76
N THR A 41 -5.31 8.73 17.14
CA THR A 41 -4.39 9.67 17.80
C THR A 41 -4.65 11.08 17.31
N VAL A 42 -4.68 12.07 18.19
CA VAL A 42 -4.99 13.47 17.84
C VAL A 42 -3.81 14.37 18.19
N ASP A 43 -3.24 15.01 17.17
CA ASP A 43 -2.14 15.97 17.30
C ASP A 43 -2.62 17.39 17.01
N PRO A 44 -2.31 18.39 17.86
CA PRO A 44 -2.58 19.78 17.54
C PRO A 44 -1.62 20.27 16.44
N LEU A 45 -2.16 20.84 15.35
CA LEU A 45 -1.36 21.51 14.30
C LEU A 45 -1.21 23.00 14.59
N THR A 46 -2.32 23.65 14.96
CA THR A 46 -2.38 25.06 15.35
C THR A 46 -3.43 25.24 16.45
N LEU A 47 -3.63 26.47 16.93
CA LEU A 47 -4.69 26.80 17.91
C LEU A 47 -6.11 26.42 17.44
N ASN A 48 -6.34 26.34 16.13
CA ASN A 48 -7.66 26.10 15.56
C ASN A 48 -7.72 24.85 14.68
N GLU A 49 -6.65 24.03 14.66
CA GLU A 49 -6.53 22.88 13.77
C GLU A 49 -5.88 21.70 14.47
N SER A 50 -6.44 20.52 14.27
CA SER A 50 -5.92 19.24 14.74
C SER A 50 -5.80 18.24 13.60
N ARG A 51 -4.84 17.34 13.73
CA ARG A 51 -4.68 16.17 12.88
C ARG A 51 -5.13 14.93 13.63
N VAL A 52 -5.99 14.15 13.02
CA VAL A 52 -6.41 12.83 13.51
C VAL A 52 -5.69 11.77 12.69
N TRP A 53 -5.02 10.85 13.36
CA TRP A 53 -4.33 9.71 12.78
C TRP A 53 -5.04 8.40 13.11
N VAL A 54 -5.07 7.49 12.14
CA VAL A 54 -5.42 6.08 12.33
C VAL A 54 -4.42 5.18 11.63
N GLU A 55 -4.10 4.04 12.22
CA GLU A 55 -3.12 3.10 11.67
C GLU A 55 -3.80 1.93 10.96
N CYS A 56 -3.15 1.36 9.95
CA CYS A 56 -3.61 0.15 9.29
C CYS A 56 -3.09 -1.08 10.01
N GLU A 57 -4.00 -1.88 10.57
CA GLU A 57 -3.70 -3.11 11.33
C GLU A 57 -2.94 -4.19 10.52
N ARG A 58 -2.83 -4.03 9.20
CA ARG A 58 -2.21 -5.03 8.30
C ARG A 58 -0.84 -4.63 7.78
N CYS A 59 -0.57 -3.34 7.69
CA CYS A 59 0.59 -2.85 6.97
C CYS A 59 1.18 -1.57 7.55
N GLU A 60 0.82 -1.15 8.77
CA GLU A 60 1.45 0.00 9.45
C GLU A 60 1.37 1.31 8.65
N ALA A 61 0.48 1.39 7.66
CA ALA A 61 0.21 2.64 6.97
C ALA A 61 -0.62 3.51 7.89
N GLU A 62 -0.39 4.82 7.87
CA GLU A 62 -1.09 5.78 8.71
C GLU A 62 -1.98 6.63 7.80
N ARG A 63 -3.25 6.80 8.14
CA ARG A 63 -4.13 7.76 7.47
C ARG A 63 -4.30 8.96 8.38
N TYR A 64 -4.16 10.16 7.83
CA TYR A 64 -4.45 11.39 8.55
C TYR A 64 -5.61 12.16 7.95
N GLN A 65 -6.29 12.90 8.81
CA GLN A 65 -7.29 13.91 8.46
C GLN A 65 -7.08 15.15 9.30
N ASP A 66 -7.02 16.30 8.65
CA ASP A 66 -6.85 17.59 9.32
C ASP A 66 -8.20 18.26 9.43
N TRP A 67 -8.56 18.65 10.65
CA TRP A 67 -9.83 19.27 10.98
C TRP A 67 -9.60 20.62 11.63
N THR A 68 -10.48 21.57 11.32
CA THR A 68 -10.60 22.78 12.12
C THR A 68 -11.42 22.50 13.39
N VAL A 69 -11.30 23.36 14.40
CA VAL A 69 -12.17 23.36 15.59
C VAL A 69 -13.66 23.52 15.29
N ARG A 70 -14.02 23.93 14.06
CA ARG A 70 -15.41 24.03 13.57
C ARG A 70 -15.87 22.78 12.80
N GLY A 71 -15.06 21.72 12.74
CA GLY A 71 -15.39 20.48 12.04
C GLY A 71 -15.23 20.53 10.52
N GLN A 72 -14.58 21.55 9.96
CA GLN A 72 -14.23 21.57 8.53
C GLN A 72 -12.95 20.74 8.27
N GLN A 73 -13.01 19.79 7.33
CA GLN A 73 -11.83 19.06 6.86
C GLN A 73 -10.96 19.98 5.98
N LYS A 74 -9.67 20.05 6.28
CA LYS A 74 -8.68 20.86 5.54
C LYS A 74 -7.82 20.03 4.60
N ALA A 75 -7.36 18.88 5.08
CA ALA A 75 -6.51 17.97 4.33
C ALA A 75 -6.75 16.53 4.78
N SER A 76 -6.29 15.60 3.97
CA SER A 76 -6.21 14.19 4.34
C SER A 76 -5.17 13.50 3.48
N GLY A 77 -4.59 12.42 3.99
CA GLY A 77 -3.63 11.64 3.23
C GLY A 77 -3.34 10.29 3.89
N ILE A 78 -2.45 9.53 3.25
CA ILE A 78 -1.96 8.26 3.75
C ILE A 78 -0.43 8.30 3.70
N LEU A 79 0.20 7.97 4.82
CA LEU A 79 1.62 7.68 4.92
C LEU A 79 1.80 6.17 4.84
N TYR A 80 2.63 5.73 3.91
CA TYR A 80 2.97 4.32 3.76
C TYR A 80 4.29 4.04 4.45
N PRO A 81 4.45 2.88 5.13
CA PRO A 81 5.73 2.56 5.74
C PRO A 81 6.78 2.31 4.66
N ARG A 82 8.04 2.36 5.07
CA ARG A 82 9.17 2.12 4.17
C ARG A 82 9.06 0.75 3.51
N GLY A 83 9.26 0.70 2.20
CA GLY A 83 9.20 -0.54 1.42
C GLY A 83 7.79 -1.00 1.06
N TYR A 84 6.74 -0.33 1.54
CA TYR A 84 5.38 -0.61 1.07
C TYR A 84 5.20 -0.22 -0.40
N LEU A 85 5.70 0.95 -0.79
CA LEU A 85 5.75 1.38 -2.18
C LEU A 85 6.95 0.69 -2.85
N ILE A 86 6.68 0.04 -3.99
CA ILE A 86 7.74 -0.55 -4.79
C ILE A 86 8.30 0.58 -5.66
N SER A 87 9.50 1.05 -5.35
CA SER A 87 10.21 2.08 -6.12
C SER A 87 10.35 1.67 -7.58
N ASP A 88 10.44 2.67 -8.46
CA ASP A 88 10.73 2.50 -9.90
C ASP A 88 9.69 1.78 -10.75
N LEU A 89 8.55 1.38 -10.17
CA LEU A 89 7.43 0.78 -10.93
C LEU A 89 6.39 1.78 -11.42
N GLY A 90 6.45 3.02 -10.92
CA GLY A 90 5.45 4.05 -11.23
C GLY A 90 4.04 3.64 -10.83
N ILE A 91 3.05 4.11 -11.58
CA ILE A 91 1.65 3.73 -11.37
C ILE A 91 1.45 2.28 -11.82
N LEU A 92 0.95 1.46 -10.91
CA LEU A 92 0.60 0.07 -11.22
C LEU A 92 -0.70 0.02 -12.04
N GLU A 93 -0.65 -0.68 -13.16
CA GLU A 93 -1.80 -0.95 -14.01
C GLU A 93 -2.59 -2.15 -13.48
N THR A 94 -3.77 -2.40 -14.06
CA THR A 94 -4.59 -3.56 -13.71
C THR A 94 -3.84 -4.88 -13.87
N ALA A 95 -3.03 -5.02 -14.93
CA ALA A 95 -2.21 -6.21 -15.16
C ALA A 95 -1.17 -6.42 -14.04
N ASP A 96 -0.48 -5.35 -13.61
CA ASP A 96 0.50 -5.44 -12.52
C ASP A 96 -0.16 -5.87 -11.21
N ARG A 97 -1.34 -5.32 -10.92
CA ARG A 97 -2.14 -5.69 -9.74
C ARG A 97 -2.55 -7.16 -9.77
N ASN A 98 -2.82 -7.73 -10.95
CA ASN A 98 -3.12 -9.16 -11.10
C ASN A 98 -1.91 -10.04 -10.78
N ILE A 99 -0.70 -9.61 -11.14
CA ILE A 99 0.53 -10.33 -10.77
C ILE A 99 0.72 -10.32 -9.25
N LEU A 100 0.53 -9.16 -8.59
CA LEU A 100 0.59 -9.07 -7.13
C LEU A 100 -0.41 -10.03 -6.45
N ARG A 101 -1.63 -10.12 -7.00
CA ARG A 101 -2.65 -11.06 -6.51
C ARG A 101 -2.23 -12.52 -6.67
N ALA A 102 -1.67 -12.89 -7.82
CA ALA A 102 -1.19 -14.24 -8.06
C ALA A 102 -0.09 -14.63 -7.08
N VAL A 103 0.93 -13.77 -6.89
CA VAL A 103 2.03 -14.00 -5.96
C VAL A 103 1.52 -14.19 -4.52
N TYR A 104 0.59 -13.34 -4.08
CA TYR A 104 -0.02 -13.49 -2.76
C TYR A 104 -0.74 -14.84 -2.59
N LEU A 105 -1.53 -15.26 -3.59
CA LEU A 105 -2.25 -16.53 -3.53
C LEU A 105 -1.28 -17.72 -3.48
N ASP A 106 -0.17 -17.66 -4.23
CA ASP A 106 0.85 -18.70 -4.21
C ASP A 106 1.53 -18.81 -2.85
N ILE A 107 1.91 -17.68 -2.23
CA ILE A 107 2.51 -17.65 -0.88
C ILE A 107 1.53 -18.21 0.17
N VAL A 108 0.26 -17.79 0.12
CA VAL A 108 -0.76 -18.27 1.08
C VAL A 108 -0.99 -19.77 0.94
N ARG A 109 -1.07 -20.29 -0.30
CA ARG A 109 -1.21 -21.72 -0.56
C ARG A 109 -0.02 -22.53 -0.06
N ALA A 110 1.19 -22.01 -0.22
CA ALA A 110 2.41 -22.65 0.27
C ALA A 110 2.44 -22.73 1.80
N ASN A 111 2.00 -21.68 2.50
CA ASN A 111 1.96 -21.62 3.97
C ASN A 111 0.76 -22.37 4.61
N SER A 112 -0.15 -22.89 3.80
CA SER A 112 -1.34 -23.64 4.27
C SER A 112 -1.14 -25.16 4.21
N LYS A 113 0.07 -25.62 3.84
CA LYS A 113 0.49 -27.03 3.83
C LYS A 113 1.45 -27.28 4.97
#